data_AF-A0A0S8I1C4-F1
#
_entry.id   AF-A0A0S8I1C4-F1
#
_cell.length_a   1.000
_cell.length_b   1.000
_cell.length_c   1.000
_cell.angle_alpha   90.00
_cell.angle_beta   90.00
_cell.angle_gamma   90.00
#
_symmetry.space_group_name_H-M   'P 1'
#
loop_
_entity.id
_entity.type
_entity.pdbx_description
1 polymer ?
#
loop_
_entity_poly.entity_id
_entity_poly.type
_entity_poly.pdbx_seq_one_letter_code
_entity_poly.pdbx_strand_id
1 'polypeptide(L)'
;MKSIGKLIILMLVSISLISLLGFNQVVQERPDKAERMAAMNAFNQKYDNQWKIRWNNVTGTPASILGHRITKYSGTPEQIARAFLNEENIMLGIDNVERNLELTKTGYSERGGTRLTYTQKYEKKNGVRS
;
A
#
# COMPACT_ATOMS: atom_id res chain seq x y z
N MET A 1 -19.13 -41.15 35.02
CA MET A 1 -19.68 -39.85 34.55
C MET A 1 -18.82 -38.62 34.94
N LYS A 2 -17.48 -38.72 35.03
CA LYS A 2 -16.59 -37.57 35.37
C LYS A 2 -15.77 -37.01 34.19
N SER A 3 -15.89 -37.59 32.98
CA SER A 3 -15.03 -37.25 31.83
C SER A 3 -15.62 -36.15 30.92
N ILE A 4 -16.96 -36.09 30.79
CA ILE A 4 -17.64 -35.18 29.85
C ILE A 4 -17.48 -33.71 30.27
N GLY A 5 -17.55 -33.40 31.58
CA GLY A 5 -17.36 -32.04 32.08
C GLY A 5 -15.95 -31.48 31.83
N LYS A 6 -14.91 -32.34 31.87
CA LYS A 6 -13.54 -31.93 31.54
C LYS A 6 -13.37 -31.61 30.06
N LEU A 7 -14.06 -32.34 29.18
CA LEU A 7 -14.01 -32.12 27.74
C LEU A 7 -14.67 -30.79 27.32
N ILE A 8 -15.78 -30.43 27.96
CA ILE A 8 -16.50 -29.17 27.70
C ILE A 8 -15.69 -27.96 28.18
N ILE A 9 -15.05 -28.06 29.34
CA ILE A 9 -14.16 -27.00 29.86
C ILE A 9 -12.94 -26.82 28.94
N LEU A 10 -12.35 -27.92 28.43
CA LEU A 10 -11.23 -27.83 27.47
C LEU A 10 -11.63 -27.17 26.14
N MET A 11 -12.85 -27.41 25.65
CA MET A 11 -13.37 -26.77 24.43
C MET A 11 -13.65 -25.28 24.62
N LEU A 12 -14.17 -24.86 25.77
CA LEU A 12 -14.42 -23.44 26.05
C LEU A 12 -13.13 -22.63 26.19
N VAL A 13 -12.08 -23.22 26.76
CA VAL A 13 -10.75 -22.59 26.87
C VAL A 13 -10.05 -22.49 25.50
N SER A 14 -10.29 -23.44 24.59
CA SER A 14 -9.70 -23.40 23.25
C SER A 14 -10.39 -22.42 22.30
N ILE A 15 -11.71 -22.22 22.42
CA ILE A 15 -12.45 -21.20 21.64
C ILE A 15 -12.04 -19.77 22.05
N SER A 16 -11.72 -19.54 23.32
CA SER A 16 -11.24 -18.24 23.82
C SER A 16 -9.76 -17.95 23.51
N LEU A 17 -8.95 -18.98 23.21
CA LEU A 17 -7.57 -18.78 22.77
C LEU A 17 -7.46 -18.34 21.30
N ILE A 18 -8.43 -18.71 20.45
CA ILE A 18 -8.44 -18.36 19.02
C ILE A 18 -8.80 -16.88 18.79
N SER A 19 -9.51 -16.26 19.72
CA SER A 19 -9.90 -14.83 19.64
C SER A 19 -8.75 -13.85 19.95
N LEU A 20 -7.61 -14.35 20.44
CA LEU A 20 -6.39 -13.56 20.69
C LEU A 20 -5.44 -13.48 19.49
N LEU A 21 -5.73 -14.20 18.40
CA LEU A 21 -5.07 -13.99 17.12
C LEU A 21 -5.68 -12.76 16.44
N GLY A 22 -5.53 -11.61 17.11
CA GLY A 22 -5.89 -10.31 16.58
C GLY A 22 -5.20 -10.14 15.23
N PHE A 23 -6.02 -9.95 14.20
CA PHE A 23 -5.59 -9.45 12.90
C PHE A 23 -4.75 -8.19 13.15
N ASN A 24 -3.43 -8.34 13.11
CA ASN A 24 -2.53 -7.21 13.03
C ASN A 24 -2.72 -6.63 11.63
N GLN A 25 -3.75 -5.80 11.46
CA GLN A 25 -3.85 -4.97 10.27
C GLN A 25 -2.58 -4.12 10.27
N VAL A 26 -1.77 -4.31 9.25
CA VAL A 26 -0.61 -3.46 8.98
C VAL A 26 -1.19 -2.10 8.63
N VAL A 27 -1.34 -1.25 9.65
CA VAL A 27 -1.76 0.14 9.47
C VAL A 27 -0.52 0.90 9.04
N GLN A 28 -0.48 1.27 7.77
CA GLN A 28 0.47 2.20 7.20
C GLN A 28 0.54 3.46 8.10
N GLU A 29 1.74 3.88 8.52
CA GLU A 29 1.92 5.19 9.16
C GLU A 29 1.40 6.23 8.18
N ARG A 30 0.40 7.00 8.62
CA ARG A 30 -0.25 7.98 7.76
C ARG A 30 0.71 9.17 7.63
N PRO A 31 1.22 9.51 6.43
CA PRO A 31 1.89 10.80 6.26
C PRO A 31 0.91 11.90 6.69
N ASP A 32 1.44 13.00 7.26
CA ASP A 32 0.57 14.03 7.80
C ASP A 32 -0.44 14.49 6.74
N LYS A 33 -1.69 14.72 7.16
CA LYS A 33 -2.79 15.02 6.24
C LYS A 33 -2.45 16.24 5.39
N ALA A 34 -1.74 17.24 5.95
CA ALA A 34 -1.34 18.43 5.22
C ALA A 34 -0.28 18.13 4.15
N GLU A 35 0.77 17.37 4.49
CA GLU A 35 1.83 16.99 3.55
C GLU A 35 1.29 16.26 2.33
N ARG A 36 0.32 15.36 2.52
CA ARG A 36 -0.30 14.62 1.40
C ARG A 36 -1.19 15.49 0.55
N MET A 37 -1.94 16.42 1.16
CA MET A 37 -2.75 17.39 0.41
C MET A 37 -1.86 18.30 -0.43
N ALA A 38 -0.69 18.69 0.09
CA ALA A 38 0.30 19.44 -0.66
C ALA A 38 0.88 18.61 -1.82
N ALA A 39 1.29 17.36 -1.56
CA ALA A 39 1.78 16.44 -2.60
C ALA A 39 0.73 16.17 -3.69
N MET A 40 -0.55 16.08 -3.30
CA MET A 40 -1.67 15.96 -4.24
C MET A 40 -1.81 17.19 -5.15
N ASN A 41 -1.79 18.39 -4.56
CA ASN A 41 -1.86 19.62 -5.34
C ASN A 41 -0.68 19.74 -6.30
N ALA A 42 0.52 19.37 -5.85
CA ALA A 42 1.72 19.34 -6.68
C ALA A 42 1.59 18.34 -7.84
N PHE A 43 1.11 17.11 -7.58
CA PHE A 43 0.85 16.10 -8.61
C PHE A 43 -0.11 16.61 -9.69
N ASN A 44 -1.24 17.19 -9.25
CA ASN A 44 -2.27 17.72 -10.14
C ASN A 44 -1.78 18.88 -11.01
N GLN A 45 -0.99 19.79 -10.42
CA GLN A 45 -0.36 20.89 -11.15
C GLN A 45 0.68 20.41 -12.15
N LYS A 46 1.49 19.42 -11.76
CA LYS A 46 2.55 18.87 -12.60
C LYS A 46 2.04 18.11 -13.83
N TYR A 47 0.86 17.50 -13.73
CA TYR A 47 0.29 16.67 -14.80
C TYR A 47 -1.06 17.17 -15.34
N ASP A 48 -1.25 18.49 -15.36
CA ASP A 48 -2.35 19.20 -16.04
C ASP A 48 -3.78 18.78 -15.65
N ASN A 49 -4.00 18.29 -14.43
CA ASN A 49 -5.31 17.85 -13.94
C ASN A 49 -6.03 16.78 -14.80
N GLN A 50 -5.33 16.09 -15.72
CA GLN A 50 -5.95 15.10 -16.60
C GLN A 50 -6.05 13.70 -15.97
N TRP A 51 -5.69 13.58 -14.70
CA TRP A 51 -5.62 12.31 -13.98
C TRP A 51 -6.89 12.07 -13.17
N LYS A 52 -7.47 10.88 -13.35
CA LYS A 52 -8.56 10.36 -12.53
C LYS A 52 -7.97 9.58 -11.37
N ILE A 53 -8.12 10.12 -10.17
CA ILE A 53 -7.62 9.52 -8.94
C ILE A 53 -8.81 9.03 -8.11
N ARG A 54 -8.83 7.73 -7.82
CA ARG A 54 -9.76 7.12 -6.87
C ARG A 54 -9.07 7.02 -5.52
N TRP A 55 -9.68 7.61 -4.50
CA TRP A 55 -9.11 7.67 -3.15
C TRP A 55 -9.55 6.52 -2.26
N ASN A 56 -8.63 6.09 -1.40
CA ASN A 56 -8.97 5.27 -0.25
C ASN A 56 -9.26 6.20 0.94
N ASN A 57 -10.51 6.18 1.43
CA ASN A 57 -10.94 7.06 2.53
C ASN A 57 -10.33 6.67 3.89
N VAL A 58 -9.87 5.43 4.04
CA VAL A 58 -9.27 4.90 5.27
C VAL A 58 -7.81 5.33 5.35
N THR A 59 -7.00 4.95 4.37
CA THR A 59 -5.56 5.29 4.36
C THR A 59 -5.34 6.75 3.99
N GLY A 60 -6.21 7.35 3.18
CA GLY A 60 -6.02 8.67 2.60
C GLY A 60 -4.96 8.71 1.50
N THR A 61 -4.62 7.55 0.93
CA THR A 61 -3.75 7.39 -0.25
C THR A 61 -4.60 7.01 -1.46
N PRO A 62 -4.09 7.19 -2.69
CA PRO A 62 -4.78 6.74 -3.89
C PRO A 62 -4.97 5.21 -3.90
N ALA A 63 -6.20 4.78 -4.16
CA ALA A 63 -6.51 3.38 -4.48
C ALA A 63 -6.22 3.07 -5.96
N SER A 64 -6.42 4.05 -6.84
CA SER A 64 -6.01 3.95 -8.25
C SER A 64 -5.79 5.32 -8.86
N ILE A 65 -4.82 5.40 -9.78
CA ILE A 65 -4.51 6.61 -10.54
C ILE A 65 -4.51 6.23 -12.01
N LEU A 66 -5.34 6.91 -12.80
CA LEU A 66 -5.50 6.66 -14.23
C LEU A 66 -5.38 7.99 -14.96
N GLY A 67 -4.48 8.11 -15.92
CA GLY A 67 -4.32 9.36 -16.64
C GLY A 67 -3.62 9.20 -17.97
N HIS A 68 -3.20 10.34 -18.50
CA HIS A 68 -2.59 10.42 -19.80
C HIS A 68 -1.06 10.29 -19.73
N ARG A 69 -0.39 10.48 -20.87
CA ARG A 69 1.07 10.38 -20.96
C ARG A 69 1.75 11.33 -19.96
N ILE A 70 2.64 10.79 -19.16
CA ILE A 70 3.62 11.56 -18.38
C ILE A 70 4.75 12.05 -19.30
N THR A 71 5.50 13.06 -18.84
CA THR A 71 6.76 13.48 -19.44
C THR A 71 7.66 12.26 -19.68
N LYS A 72 8.41 12.28 -20.79
CA LYS A 72 9.16 11.10 -21.23
C LYS A 72 10.32 10.81 -20.27
N TYR A 73 10.22 9.72 -19.52
CA TYR A 73 11.35 9.18 -18.75
C TYR A 73 12.27 8.37 -19.69
N SER A 74 13.56 8.34 -19.37
CA SER A 74 14.56 7.51 -20.06
C SER A 74 14.82 6.21 -19.29
N GLY A 75 15.15 5.15 -20.01
CA GLY A 75 15.56 3.87 -19.43
C GLY A 75 14.59 2.73 -19.72
N THR A 76 14.78 1.62 -19.02
CA THR A 76 13.87 0.46 -19.08
C THR A 76 12.54 0.77 -18.41
N PRO A 77 11.45 0.05 -18.74
CA PRO A 77 10.16 0.25 -18.06
C PRO A 77 10.25 0.19 -16.54
N GLU A 78 11.12 -0.66 -16.00
CA GLU A 78 11.35 -0.76 -14.55
C GLU A 78 12.03 0.48 -13.99
N GLN A 79 13.08 0.98 -14.65
CA GLN A 79 13.76 2.22 -14.24
C GLN A 79 12.79 3.40 -14.27
N ILE A 80 11.95 3.48 -15.30
CA ILE A 80 10.91 4.51 -15.43
C ILE A 80 9.89 4.41 -14.28
N ALA A 81 9.40 3.20 -14.00
CA ALA A 81 8.45 2.99 -12.91
C ALA A 81 9.06 3.33 -11.54
N ARG A 82 10.31 2.91 -11.28
CA ARG A 82 11.04 3.25 -10.05
C ARG A 82 11.21 4.76 -9.91
N ALA A 83 11.59 5.46 -10.97
CA ALA A 83 11.73 6.91 -10.96
C ALA A 83 10.41 7.61 -10.63
N PHE A 84 9.32 7.22 -11.30
CA PHE A 84 7.98 7.75 -11.03
C PHE A 84 7.52 7.48 -9.59
N LEU A 85 7.68 6.25 -9.11
CA LEU A 85 7.27 5.87 -7.75
C LEU A 85 8.07 6.59 -6.67
N ASN A 86 9.37 6.85 -6.91
CA ASN A 86 10.22 7.61 -6.00
C ASN A 86 9.82 9.08 -5.97
N GLU A 87 9.50 9.66 -7.12
CA GLU A 87 9.11 11.05 -7.25
C GLU A 87 7.77 11.35 -6.57
N GLU A 88 6.82 10.42 -6.68
CA GLU A 88 5.46 10.57 -6.13
C GLU A 88 5.24 9.79 -4.82
N ASN A 89 6.33 9.39 -4.15
CA ASN A 89 6.28 8.46 -3.01
C ASN A 89 5.42 8.97 -1.86
N ILE A 90 5.44 10.27 -1.54
CA ILE A 90 4.62 10.89 -0.49
C ILE A 90 3.13 10.78 -0.84
N MET A 91 2.76 11.10 -2.08
CA MET A 91 1.38 11.05 -2.57
C MET A 91 0.84 9.61 -2.56
N LEU A 92 1.70 8.65 -2.90
CA LEU A 92 1.39 7.22 -2.89
C LEU A 92 1.48 6.58 -1.49
N GLY A 93 2.07 7.27 -0.52
CA GLY A 93 2.32 6.74 0.82
C GLY A 93 3.38 5.63 0.85
N ILE A 94 4.42 5.77 0.05
CA ILE A 94 5.53 4.81 -0.02
C ILE A 94 6.74 5.43 0.69
N ASP A 95 7.10 4.89 1.84
CA ASP A 95 8.20 5.44 2.65
C ASP A 95 9.55 5.37 1.92
N ASN A 96 9.89 4.20 1.37
CA ASN A 96 11.11 3.99 0.60
C ASN A 96 10.86 2.98 -0.53
N VAL A 97 10.89 3.44 -1.78
CA VAL A 97 10.55 2.60 -2.94
C VAL A 97 11.51 1.41 -3.10
N GLU A 98 12.81 1.63 -2.91
CA GLU A 98 13.82 0.58 -3.10
C GLU A 98 13.72 -0.53 -2.06
N ARG A 99 13.43 -0.16 -0.81
CA ARG A 99 13.32 -1.10 0.30
C ARG A 99 11.93 -1.73 0.39
N ASN A 100 10.88 -0.96 0.15
CA ASN A 100 9.51 -1.40 0.41
C ASN A 100 8.85 -2.04 -0.81
N LEU A 101 9.33 -1.83 -2.04
CA LEU A 101 8.71 -2.43 -3.23
C LEU A 101 9.57 -3.51 -3.88
N GLU A 102 9.00 -4.70 -3.94
CA GLU A 102 9.57 -5.84 -4.68
C GLU A 102 8.78 -6.05 -5.97
N LEU A 103 9.47 -6.09 -7.12
CA LEU A 103 8.86 -6.43 -8.39
C LEU A 103 8.51 -7.92 -8.39
N THR A 104 7.22 -8.24 -8.48
CA THR A 104 6.73 -9.62 -8.42
C THR A 104 6.27 -10.15 -9.78
N LYS A 105 5.90 -9.26 -10.70
CA LYS A 105 5.46 -9.66 -12.04
C LYS A 105 5.71 -8.58 -13.08
N THR A 106 6.26 -9.02 -14.21
CA THR A 106 6.32 -8.26 -15.46
C THR A 106 5.39 -8.90 -16.48
N GLY A 107 4.64 -8.08 -17.20
CA GLY A 107 3.75 -8.53 -18.26
C GLY A 107 3.53 -7.43 -19.30
N TYR A 108 2.54 -7.64 -20.16
CA TYR A 108 2.15 -6.70 -21.20
C TYR A 108 0.67 -6.34 -21.05
N SER A 109 0.34 -5.10 -21.38
CA SER A 109 -1.06 -4.68 -21.47
C SER A 109 -1.63 -5.04 -22.85
N GLU A 110 -2.91 -5.42 -22.90
CA GLU A 110 -3.63 -5.67 -24.17
C GLU A 110 -3.64 -4.45 -25.10
N ARG A 111 -3.47 -3.25 -24.54
CA ARG A 111 -3.40 -1.97 -25.25
C ARG A 111 -1.96 -1.56 -25.58
N GLY A 112 -1.00 -2.47 -25.42
CA GLY A 112 0.43 -2.22 -25.54
C GLY A 112 1.06 -1.70 -24.24
N GLY A 113 2.39 -1.73 -24.20
CA GLY A 113 3.19 -1.29 -23.05
C GLY A 113 3.47 -2.40 -22.02
N THR A 114 4.46 -2.15 -21.17
CA THR A 114 4.89 -3.05 -20.11
C THR A 114 4.07 -2.81 -18.85
N ARG A 115 3.54 -3.89 -18.26
CA ARG A 115 2.88 -3.88 -16.95
C ARG A 115 3.84 -4.42 -15.90
N LEU A 116 4.08 -3.64 -14.86
CA LEU A 116 4.89 -4.03 -13.71
C LEU A 116 3.99 -4.11 -12.48
N THR A 117 4.13 -5.19 -11.71
CA THR A 117 3.39 -5.39 -10.45
C THR A 117 4.40 -5.49 -9.32
N TYR A 118 4.23 -4.62 -8.33
CA TYR A 118 5.06 -4.60 -7.13
C TYR A 118 4.25 -5.05 -5.93
N THR A 119 4.90 -5.78 -5.03
CA THR A 119 4.36 -6.03 -3.69
C THR A 119 5.03 -5.06 -2.73
N GLN A 120 4.21 -4.33 -1.96
CA GLN A 120 4.70 -3.46 -0.90
C GLN A 120 4.90 -4.25 0.39
N LYS A 121 6.12 -4.26 0.90
CA LYS A 121 6.50 -4.77 2.22
C LYS A 121 6.44 -3.62 3.22
N TYR A 122 5.89 -3.92 4.39
CA TYR A 122 5.85 -2.99 5.51
C TYR A 122 6.70 -3.55 6.63
N GLU A 123 7.62 -2.75 7.12
CA GLU A 123 8.30 -3.05 8.37
C GLU A 123 7.47 -2.48 9.51
N LYS A 124 7.21 -3.31 10.52
CA LYS A 124 6.56 -2.87 11.74
C LYS A 124 7.57 -1.97 12.47
N LYS A 125 7.41 -0.64 12.40
CA LYS A 125 8.12 0.22 13.34
C LYS A 125 7.59 -0.11 14.74
N ASN A 126 8.47 -0.62 15.60
CA ASN A 126 8.12 -0.86 16.99
C ASN A 126 7.62 0.47 17.60
N GLY A 127 6.42 0.42 18.18
CA GLY A 127 5.55 1.57 18.30
C GLY A 127 6.12 2.74 19.09
N VAL A 128 5.91 3.93 18.54
CA VAL A 128 5.81 5.14 19.35
C VAL A 128 4.34 5.26 19.74
N ARG A 129 4.04 4.90 21.00
CA ARG A 129 2.80 5.31 21.65
C ARG A 129 2.82 6.85 21.70
N SER A 130 1.85 7.49 21.05
CA SER A 130 1.42 8.83 21.45
C SER A 130 0.36 8.70 22.54
#